data_AF-A0A934J820-F1
#
_entry.id   AF-A0A934J820-F1
#
_cell.length_a   1.000
_cell.length_b   1.000
_cell.length_c   1.000
_cell.angle_alpha   90.00
_cell.angle_beta   90.00
_cell.angle_gamma   90.00
#
_symmetry.space_group_name_H-M   'P 1'
#
loop_
_entity.id
_entity.type
_entity.pdbx_description
1 polymer ?
#
loop_
_entity_poly.entity_id
_entity_poly.type
_entity_poly.pdbx_seq_one_letter_code
_entity_poly.pdbx_strand_id
1 'polypeptide(L)'
;MPNATGRYCKSEVAASGLPYYIPRSKRWTSQPYAHAVFLTANRCKMFGLPVRDNESPSAFLFSASAGYGTDDNKHRYLPLYERTQEMLKMRDARLYPHEIMKYS
;
A
#
# COMPACT_ATOMS: atom_id res chain seq x y z
N MET A 1 -9.24 8.84 9.82
CA MET A 1 -8.17 9.78 9.49
C MET A 1 -6.83 9.18 9.87
N PRO A 2 -5.81 9.23 8.97
CA PRO A 2 -4.50 8.70 9.31
C PRO A 2 -3.91 9.40 10.54
N ASN A 3 -3.09 8.68 11.30
CA ASN A 3 -2.38 9.26 12.44
C ASN A 3 -1.29 10.26 11.99
N ALA A 4 -0.59 10.88 12.96
CA ALA A 4 0.51 11.83 12.70
C ALA A 4 1.65 11.29 11.80
N THR A 5 1.74 9.96 11.62
CA THR A 5 2.72 9.31 10.75
C THR A 5 2.14 8.87 9.39
N GLY A 6 0.91 9.26 9.07
CA GLY A 6 0.24 8.91 7.82
C GLY A 6 -0.26 7.45 7.77
N ARG A 7 -0.37 6.77 8.92
CA ARG A 7 -0.80 5.36 9.01
C ARG A 7 -2.27 5.27 9.33
N TYR A 8 -2.90 4.19 8.85
CA TYR A 8 -4.32 3.91 9.01
C TYR A 8 -4.54 2.72 9.95
N CYS A 9 -5.64 2.74 10.69
CA CYS A 9 -6.09 1.60 11.49
C CYS A 9 -6.97 0.65 10.66
N LYS A 10 -7.31 -0.50 11.24
CA LYS A 10 -8.04 -1.55 10.50
C LYS A 10 -9.46 -1.12 10.13
N SER A 11 -10.16 -0.40 11.03
CA SER A 11 -11.52 0.07 10.78
C SER A 11 -11.57 1.05 9.61
N GLU A 12 -10.57 1.92 9.48
CA GLU A 12 -10.47 2.86 8.35
C GLU A 12 -10.20 2.16 7.04
N VAL A 13 -9.27 1.19 7.03
CA VAL A 13 -8.98 0.39 5.84
C VAL A 13 -10.21 -0.43 5.44
N ALA A 14 -10.91 -1.04 6.39
CA ALA A 14 -12.15 -1.77 6.11
C ALA A 14 -13.24 -0.83 5.56
N ALA A 15 -13.42 0.36 6.15
CA ALA A 15 -14.38 1.36 5.69
C ALA A 15 -14.06 1.89 4.28
N SER A 16 -12.78 1.93 3.90
CA SER A 16 -12.36 2.38 2.57
C SER A 16 -12.75 1.42 1.44
N GLY A 17 -12.97 0.13 1.75
CA GLY A 17 -13.20 -0.91 0.75
C GLY A 17 -12.00 -1.23 -0.16
N LEU A 18 -10.83 -0.63 0.10
CA LEU A 18 -9.63 -0.81 -0.73
C LEU A 18 -8.86 -2.09 -0.37
N PRO A 19 -8.16 -2.69 -1.34
CA PRO A 19 -7.35 -3.88 -1.11
C PRO A 19 -6.15 -3.57 -0.21
N TYR A 20 -5.70 -4.57 0.54
CA TYR A 20 -4.45 -4.46 1.30
C TYR A 20 -3.61 -5.73 1.21
N TYR A 21 -2.30 -5.55 1.29
CA TYR A 21 -1.34 -6.65 1.26
C TYR A 21 -0.95 -7.09 2.66
N ILE A 22 -0.89 -8.40 2.88
CA ILE A 22 -0.48 -9.02 4.13
C ILE A 22 0.90 -9.69 3.93
N PRO A 23 2.00 -9.12 4.46
CA PRO A 23 3.35 -9.67 4.28
C PRO A 23 3.53 -11.09 4.79
N ARG A 24 2.88 -11.43 5.89
CA ARG A 24 2.99 -12.77 6.51
C ARG A 24 2.48 -13.88 5.58
N SER A 25 1.36 -13.65 4.89
CA SER A 25 0.77 -14.61 3.96
C SER A 25 1.20 -14.38 2.50
N LYS A 26 1.94 -13.30 2.23
CA LYS A 26 2.37 -12.84 0.90
C LYS A 26 1.21 -12.69 -0.10
N ARG A 27 0.07 -12.19 0.37
CA ARG A 27 -1.18 -12.14 -0.41
C ARG A 27 -1.88 -10.79 -0.26
N TRP A 28 -2.59 -10.42 -1.32
CA TRP A 28 -3.57 -9.34 -1.34
C TRP A 28 -4.92 -9.86 -0.84
N THR A 29 -5.68 -9.03 -0.13
CA THR A 29 -7.03 -9.40 0.35
C THR A 29 -8.11 -9.31 -0.71
N SER A 30 -7.93 -8.45 -1.70
CA SER A 30 -8.75 -8.35 -2.90
C SER A 30 -7.84 -8.01 -4.08
N GLN A 31 -8.21 -8.46 -5.29
CA GLN A 31 -7.45 -8.25 -6.52
C GLN A 31 -8.31 -7.62 -7.62
N PRO A 32 -8.83 -6.39 -7.41
CA PRO A 32 -9.68 -5.75 -8.40
C PRO A 32 -8.92 -5.34 -9.68
N TYR A 33 -7.58 -5.28 -9.63
CA TYR A 33 -6.74 -4.84 -10.73
C TYR A 33 -5.68 -5.89 -11.06
N ALA A 34 -5.63 -6.31 -12.32
CA ALA A 34 -4.58 -7.20 -12.81
C ALA A 34 -3.27 -6.43 -13.00
N HIS A 35 -2.17 -6.94 -12.43
CA HIS A 35 -0.81 -6.42 -12.63
C HIS A 35 -0.58 -4.97 -12.19
N ALA A 36 -1.37 -4.47 -11.23
CA ALA A 36 -1.18 -3.12 -10.71
C ALA A 36 0.08 -3.01 -9.84
N VAL A 37 0.74 -1.85 -9.90
CA VAL A 37 1.89 -1.50 -9.06
C VAL A 37 1.47 -0.44 -8.04
N PHE A 38 1.65 -0.77 -6.77
CA PHE A 38 1.29 0.08 -5.63
C PHE A 38 2.53 0.39 -4.79
N LEU A 39 2.84 1.67 -4.60
CA LEU A 39 4.04 2.13 -3.92
C LEU A 39 3.71 2.96 -2.68
N THR A 40 4.54 2.85 -1.65
CA THR A 40 4.48 3.77 -0.50
C THR A 40 4.93 5.17 -0.92
N ALA A 41 4.53 6.21 -0.18
CA ALA A 41 4.95 7.59 -0.47
C ALA A 41 6.48 7.77 -0.54
N ASN A 42 7.23 7.05 0.30
CA ASN A 42 8.70 7.07 0.25
C ASN A 42 9.24 6.40 -1.01
N ARG A 43 8.66 5.27 -1.43
CA ARG A 43 9.05 4.58 -2.66
C ARG A 43 8.72 5.41 -3.90
N CYS A 44 7.55 6.05 -3.92
CA CYS A 44 7.17 7.06 -4.91
C CYS A 44 8.26 8.15 -5.05
N LYS A 45 8.73 8.72 -3.93
CA LYS A 45 9.82 9.72 -3.94
C LYS A 45 11.14 9.15 -4.49
N MET A 46 11.51 7.91 -4.13
CA MET A 46 12.73 7.27 -4.64
C MET A 46 12.73 7.10 -6.15
N PHE A 47 11.57 6.90 -6.77
CA PHE A 47 11.43 6.80 -8.22
C PHE A 47 11.17 8.16 -8.91
N GLY A 48 11.20 9.28 -8.17
CA GLY A 48 10.90 10.60 -8.74
C GLY A 48 9.41 10.80 -9.09
N LEU A 49 8.51 10.04 -8.46
CA LEU A 49 7.07 10.04 -8.68
C LEU A 49 6.29 10.46 -7.42
N PRO A 50 6.57 11.65 -6.84
CA PRO A 50 6.00 12.03 -5.54
C PRO A 50 4.48 11.98 -5.53
N VAL A 51 3.93 11.63 -4.36
CA VAL A 51 2.48 11.65 -4.10
C VAL A 51 2.01 13.09 -4.05
N ARG A 52 0.87 13.40 -4.68
CA ARG A 52 0.28 14.75 -4.65
C ARG A 52 -0.43 14.98 -3.32
N ASP A 53 -0.54 16.24 -2.89
CA ASP A 53 -1.09 16.59 -1.56
C ASP A 53 -2.53 16.09 -1.31
N ASN A 54 -3.34 15.98 -2.35
CA ASN A 54 -4.73 15.48 -2.28
C ASN A 54 -4.90 14.10 -2.93
N GLU A 55 -3.81 13.38 -3.14
CA GLU A 55 -3.88 12.05 -3.73
C GLU A 55 -4.40 11.04 -2.72
N SER A 56 -5.46 10.33 -3.09
CA SER A 56 -6.03 9.29 -2.25
C SER A 56 -5.25 7.97 -2.41
N PRO A 57 -5.10 7.18 -1.33
CA PRO A 57 -4.52 5.85 -1.43
C PRO A 57 -5.39 4.95 -2.31
N SER A 58 -4.75 4.04 -3.05
CA SER A 58 -5.41 3.04 -3.89
C SER A 58 -5.40 1.65 -3.25
N ALA A 59 -4.49 1.43 -2.30
CA ALA A 59 -4.36 0.18 -1.56
C ALA A 59 -3.62 0.44 -0.23
N PHE A 60 -3.49 -0.60 0.60
CA PHE A 60 -2.70 -0.51 1.84
C PHE A 60 -1.72 -1.66 2.03
N LEU A 61 -0.67 -1.43 2.82
CA LEU A 61 0.26 -2.46 3.26
C LEU A 61 0.13 -2.67 4.77
N PHE A 62 -0.17 -3.91 5.18
CA PHE A 62 -0.17 -4.28 6.60
C PHE A 62 1.27 -4.38 7.14
N SER A 63 1.58 -3.58 8.17
CA SER A 63 2.86 -3.58 8.88
C SER A 63 2.69 -4.09 10.30
N ALA A 64 3.10 -5.34 10.55
CA ALA A 64 3.02 -5.96 11.87
C ALA A 64 3.93 -5.28 12.92
N SER A 65 5.04 -4.68 12.47
CA SER A 65 6.03 -3.97 13.31
C SER A 65 5.55 -2.61 13.82
N ALA A 66 4.37 -2.13 13.39
CA ALA A 66 3.77 -0.88 13.84
C ALA A 66 3.13 -0.93 15.25
N GLY A 67 3.34 -2.02 16.00
CA GLY A 67 2.99 -2.16 17.42
C GLY A 67 2.55 -3.59 17.74
N TYR A 68 3.05 -4.18 18.83
CA TYR A 68 2.71 -5.53 19.29
C TYR A 68 1.28 -5.57 19.92
N GLY A 69 0.45 -6.58 19.63
CA GLY A 69 -0.86 -6.83 20.30
C GLY A 69 -2.14 -6.59 19.48
N THR A 70 -3.16 -7.43 19.65
CA THR A 70 -4.40 -7.63 18.85
C THR A 70 -5.45 -6.50 18.84
N ASP A 71 -5.06 -5.23 18.97
CA ASP A 71 -6.02 -4.12 19.00
C ASP A 71 -6.26 -3.55 17.59
N ASP A 72 -7.53 -3.53 17.18
CA ASP A 72 -8.01 -3.06 15.86
C ASP A 72 -7.85 -1.53 15.69
N ASN A 73 -7.63 -0.79 16.79
CA ASN A 73 -7.34 0.64 16.78
C ASN A 73 -5.88 0.99 16.41
N LYS A 74 -5.01 -0.01 16.25
CA LYS A 74 -3.60 0.25 15.93
C LYS A 74 -3.44 0.64 14.47
N HIS A 75 -2.76 1.76 14.26
CA HIS A 75 -2.44 2.30 12.94
C HIS A 75 -1.32 1.50 12.26
N ARG A 76 -1.67 0.31 11.77
CA ARG A 76 -0.75 -0.69 11.19
C ARG A 76 -0.67 -0.66 9.67
N TYR A 77 -1.52 0.12 9.01
CA TYR A 77 -1.63 0.10 7.57
C TYR A 77 -0.95 1.32 6.97
N LEU A 78 -0.05 1.07 6.02
CA LEU A 78 0.62 2.10 5.24
C LEU A 78 -0.17 2.33 3.95
N PRO A 79 -0.45 3.59 3.56
CA PRO A 79 -1.09 3.88 2.29
C PRO A 79 -0.15 3.53 1.14
N LEU A 80 -0.73 2.96 0.08
CA LEU A 80 -0.07 2.71 -1.19
C LEU A 80 -0.80 3.45 -2.32
N TYR A 81 -0.02 3.96 -3.26
CA TYR A 81 -0.47 4.77 -4.38
C TYR A 81 -0.21 4.04 -5.68
N GLU A 82 -1.19 4.06 -6.57
CA GLU A 82 -1.13 3.42 -7.88
C GLU A 82 -0.10 4.14 -8.77
N ARG A 83 0.85 3.39 -9.33
CA ARG A 83 1.92 3.92 -10.20
C ARG A 83 2.20 3.01 -11.39
N THR A 84 1.24 2.18 -11.80
CA THR A 84 1.44 1.17 -12.83
C THR A 84 1.90 1.81 -14.14
N GLN A 85 1.26 2.89 -14.57
CA GLN A 85 1.57 3.55 -15.84
C GLN A 85 2.98 4.15 -15.87
N GLU A 86 3.43 4.70 -14.76
CA GLU A 86 4.77 5.27 -14.62
C GLU A 86 5.82 4.16 -14.51
N MET A 87 5.53 3.11 -13.74
CA MET A 87 6.44 1.99 -13.55
C MET A 87 6.59 1.13 -14.81
N LEU A 88 5.59 1.08 -15.70
CA LEU A 88 5.73 0.46 -17.03
C LEU A 88 6.85 1.07 -17.88
N LYS A 89 7.16 2.35 -17.65
CA LYS A 89 8.24 3.05 -18.37
C LYS A 89 9.62 2.80 -17.74
N MET A 90 9.67 2.31 -16.51
CA MET A 90 10.90 2.06 -15.74
C MET A 90 11.27 0.58 -15.76
N ARG A 91 11.83 0.11 -16.88
CA ARG A 91 12.16 -1.31 -17.11
C ARG A 91 13.13 -1.92 -16.09
N ASP A 92 14.01 -1.10 -15.50
CA ASP A 92 15.03 -1.55 -14.54
C ASP A 92 14.58 -1.42 -13.07
N ALA A 93 13.34 -1.01 -12.82
CA ALA A 93 12.84 -0.83 -11.47
C ALA A 93 12.70 -2.18 -10.75
N ARG A 94 13.47 -2.35 -9.67
CA ARG A 94 13.29 -3.48 -8.74
C ARG A 94 12.10 -3.21 -7.83
N LEU A 95 11.02 -3.93 -8.08
CA LEU A 95 9.79 -3.91 -7.30
C LEU A 95 9.75 -5.07 -6.29
N TYR A 96 9.23 -4.80 -5.10
CA TYR A 96 9.01 -5.81 -4.08
C TYR A 96 7.71 -6.60 -4.33
N PRO A 97 7.58 -7.82 -3.78
CA PRO A 97 6.36 -8.62 -3.94
C PRO A 97 5.08 -7.91 -3.45
N HIS A 98 5.19 -7.07 -2.41
CA HIS A 98 4.07 -6.31 -1.87
C HIS A 98 3.72 -5.06 -2.68
N GLU A 99 4.55 -4.70 -3.66
CA GLU A 99 4.32 -3.57 -4.55
C GLU A 99 3.60 -4.01 -5.84
N ILE A 100 3.52 -5.31 -6.12
CA ILE A 100 2.90 -5.85 -7.32
C ILE A 100 1.66 -6.65 -6.94
N MET A 101 0.52 -6.29 -7.50
CA MET A 101 -0.69 -7.09 -7.44
C MET A 101 -0.63 -8.17 -8.54
N LYS A 102 -0.18 -9.36 -8.15
CA LYS A 102 -0.13 -10.53 -9.03
C LYS A 102 -1.37 -11.38 -8.85
N TYR A 103 -1.96 -11.84 -9.96
CA TYR A 103 -2.89 -12.95 -9.94
C TYR A 103 -2.15 -14.21 -9.49
N SER A 104 -2.74 -14.96 -8.57
CA SER A 104 -2.27 -16.29 -8.19
C SER A 104 -2.82 -17.34 -9.15
#